data_AF-A0A2E5V3Z4-F1
#
_entry.id   AF-A0A2E5V3Z4-F1
#
_cell.length_a   1.000
_cell.length_b   1.000
_cell.length_c   1.000
_cell.angle_alpha   90.00
_cell.angle_beta   90.00
_cell.angle_gamma   90.00
#
_symmetry.space_group_name_H-M   'P 1'
#
loop_
_entity.id
_entity.type
_entity.pdbx_description
1 polymer ?
#
loop_
_entity_poly.entity_id
_entity_poly.type
_entity_poly.pdbx_seq_one_letter_code
_entity_poly.pdbx_strand_id
1 'polypeptide(L)'
;MHYQDRWTPQQERTIQLVKKLEKSGLGYRRIAKYLNAKGIRTSKGNSWKNTNVFSFLKRYKERQERLAFIEKEYEPVWGKMEVGWAKI
;
A
#
# COMPACT_ATOMS: atom_id res chain seq x y z
N MET A 1 9.22 -10.07 -13.96
CA MET A 1 8.92 -8.98 -13.00
C MET A 1 8.52 -9.59 -11.68
N HIS A 2 9.34 -9.47 -10.62
CA HIS A 2 8.95 -9.94 -9.28
C HIS A 2 8.05 -8.89 -8.62
N TYR A 3 6.73 -9.04 -8.76
CA TYR A 3 5.76 -8.22 -8.02
C TYR A 3 5.85 -8.62 -6.54
N GLN A 4 6.57 -7.84 -5.72
CA GLN A 4 6.57 -8.02 -4.27
C GLN A 4 5.20 -7.57 -3.75
N ASP A 5 4.23 -8.48 -3.78
CA ASP A 5 2.86 -8.23 -3.34
C ASP A 5 2.75 -8.08 -1.81
N ARG A 6 3.81 -8.45 -1.10
CA ARG A 6 3.88 -8.46 0.36
C ARG A 6 4.69 -7.28 0.87
N TRP A 7 4.01 -6.39 1.60
CA TRP A 7 4.68 -5.39 2.43
C TRP A 7 5.52 -6.08 3.50
N THR A 8 6.71 -5.54 3.77
CA THR A 8 7.56 -6.05 4.84
C THR A 8 7.01 -5.63 6.20
N PRO A 9 7.27 -6.39 7.28
CA PRO A 9 6.87 -6.01 8.64
C PRO A 9 7.36 -4.60 9.04
N GLN A 10 8.51 -4.18 8.51
CA GLN A 10 9.04 -2.84 8.73
C GLN A 10 8.20 -1.75 8.06
N GLN A 11 7.66 -2.00 6.85
CA GLN A 11 6.74 -1.07 6.18
C GLN A 11 5.42 -0.96 6.96
N GLU A 12 4.91 -2.07 7.49
CA GLU A 12 3.71 -2.11 8.35
C GLU A 12 3.88 -1.24 9.61
N ARG A 13 5.01 -1.40 10.31
CA ARG A 13 5.33 -0.57 11.49
C ARG A 13 5.47 0.90 11.12
N THR A 14 6.10 1.18 9.98
CA THR A 14 6.30 2.55 9.51
C THR A 14 4.98 3.23 9.16
N ILE A 15 4.03 2.55 8.50
CA ILE A 15 2.73 3.15 8.18
C ILE A 15 1.90 3.39 9.43
N GLN A 16 1.93 2.49 10.41
CA GLN A 16 1.22 2.67 11.67
C GLN A 16 1.74 3.91 12.41
N LEU A 17 3.06 4.10 12.43
CA LEU A 17 3.69 5.29 12.98
C LEU A 17 3.26 6.56 12.23
N VAL A 18 3.35 6.55 10.90
CA VAL A 18 2.96 7.71 10.06
C VAL A 18 1.50 8.09 10.28
N LYS A 19 0.59 7.12 10.29
CA LYS A 19 -0.84 7.34 10.56
C LYS A 19 -1.07 7.92 11.96
N LYS A 20 -0.36 7.43 12.97
CA LYS A 20 -0.45 7.97 14.34
C LYS A 20 -0.02 9.44 14.39
N LEU A 21 1.07 9.79 13.70
CA LEU A 21 1.56 11.16 13.62
C LEU A 21 0.61 12.08 12.85
N GLU A 22 0.04 11.60 11.73
CA GLU A 22 -0.98 12.34 10.97
C GLU A 22 -2.24 12.58 11.80
N LYS A 23 -2.73 11.55 12.53
CA LYS A 23 -3.88 11.67 13.44
C LYS A 23 -3.64 12.64 14.59
N SER A 24 -2.38 12.80 15.03
CA SER A 24 -1.99 13.84 16.01
C SER A 24 -1.85 15.25 15.41
N GLY A 25 -2.15 15.44 14.12
CA GLY A 25 -2.15 16.73 13.44
C GLY A 25 -0.80 17.15 12.85
N LEU A 26 0.19 16.25 12.78
CA LEU A 26 1.47 16.58 12.13
C LEU A 26 1.33 16.57 10.61
N GLY A 27 1.62 17.70 9.97
CA GLY A 27 1.75 17.77 8.53
C GLY A 27 2.94 16.97 7.99
N TYR A 28 2.89 16.58 6.71
CA TYR A 28 3.85 15.66 6.08
C TYR A 28 5.33 16.11 6.14
N ARG A 29 5.59 17.42 6.15
CA ARG A 29 6.96 17.94 6.34
C ARG A 29 7.51 17.61 7.73
N ARG A 30 6.69 17.74 8.78
CA ARG A 30 7.10 17.42 10.17
C ARG A 30 7.27 15.91 10.34
N ILE A 31 6.38 15.12 9.75
CA ILE A 31 6.48 13.65 9.74
C ILE A 31 7.79 13.21 9.08
N ALA A 32 8.12 13.74 7.89
CA ALA A 32 9.37 13.40 7.20
C ALA A 32 10.60 13.71 8.06
N LYS A 33 10.64 14.88 8.70
CA LYS A 33 11.71 15.26 9.64
C LYS A 33 11.79 14.29 10.82
N TYR A 34 10.66 13.93 11.42
CA TYR A 34 10.59 12.99 12.54
C TYR A 34 11.13 11.61 12.18
N LEU A 35 10.73 11.07 11.02
CA LEU A 35 11.20 9.77 10.53
C LEU A 35 12.72 9.78 10.29
N ASN A 36 13.23 10.83 9.63
CA ASN A 36 14.66 10.99 9.38
C ASN A 36 15.46 11.13 10.68
N ALA A 37 14.96 11.89 11.66
CA ALA A 37 15.59 12.07 12.97
C ALA A 37 15.65 10.75 13.76
N LYS A 38 14.66 9.87 13.60
CA LYS A 38 14.68 8.51 14.15
C LYS A 38 15.53 7.52 13.35
N GLY A 39 16.21 7.96 12.30
CA GLY A 39 17.02 7.08 11.43
C GLY A 39 16.20 6.13 10.55
N ILE A 40 14.87 6.30 10.47
CA ILE A 40 14.01 5.45 9.65
C ILE A 40 14.16 5.87 8.20
N ARG A 41 14.58 4.93 7.35
CA ARG A 41 14.73 5.15 5.90
C ARG A 41 13.54 4.56 5.14
N THR A 42 13.37 5.01 3.90
CA THR A 42 12.41 4.40 2.96
C THR A 42 12.86 2.97 2.59
N SER A 43 11.99 2.19 1.95
CA SER A 43 12.35 0.82 1.51
C SER A 43 13.55 0.76 0.57
N LYS A 44 13.85 1.86 -0.15
CA LYS A 44 15.02 2.00 -1.02
C LYS A 44 16.24 2.59 -0.31
N GLY A 45 16.21 2.77 1.02
CA GLY A 45 17.29 3.37 1.79
C GLY A 45 17.35 4.91 1.78
N ASN A 46 16.50 5.58 1.00
CA ASN A 46 16.49 7.04 0.91
C ASN A 46 15.87 7.71 2.15
N SER A 47 16.26 8.96 2.39
CA SER A 47 15.61 9.84 3.38
C SER A 47 14.17 10.19 2.99
N TRP A 48 13.34 10.47 3.99
CA TRP A 48 11.96 10.92 3.80
C TRP A 48 11.90 12.38 3.34
N LYS A 49 11.08 12.60 2.31
CA LYS A 49 10.61 13.91 1.84
C LYS A 49 9.10 14.00 2.07
N ASN A 50 8.53 15.20 2.14
CA ASN A 50 7.08 15.39 2.29
C ASN A 50 6.27 14.66 1.18
N THR A 51 6.72 14.73 -0.07
CA THR A 51 6.12 14.05 -1.22
C THR A 51 6.13 12.53 -1.08
N ASN A 52 7.21 11.99 -0.52
CA ASN A 52 7.35 10.55 -0.27
C ASN A 52 6.41 10.08 0.84
N VAL A 53 6.18 10.89 1.89
CA VAL A 53 5.20 10.57 2.95
C VAL A 53 3.79 10.48 2.37
N PHE A 54 3.38 11.46 1.57
CA PHE A 54 2.09 11.42 0.88
C PHE A 54 1.96 10.19 -0.02
N SER A 55 2.97 9.93 -0.86
CA SER A 55 2.97 8.78 -1.77
C SER A 55 2.89 7.45 -1.00
N PHE A 56 3.55 7.35 0.15
CA PHE A 56 3.52 6.16 1.00
C PHE A 56 2.13 5.89 1.58
N LEU A 57 1.46 6.93 2.09
CA LEU A 57 0.07 6.84 2.54
C LEU A 57 -0.88 6.46 1.40
N LYS A 58 -0.71 7.07 0.21
CA LYS A 58 -1.50 6.76 -0.98
C LYS A 58 -1.36 5.29 -1.39
N ARG A 59 -0.14 4.78 -1.50
CA ARG A 59 0.10 3.36 -1.86
C ARG A 59 -0.45 2.39 -0.83
N TYR A 60 -0.43 2.76 0.45
CA TYR A 60 -1.07 1.96 1.48
C TYR A 60 -2.59 1.92 1.29
N LYS A 61 -3.24 3.05 1.00
CA LYS A 61 -4.69 3.11 0.74
C LYS A 61 -5.08 2.23 -0.45
N GLU A 62 -4.37 2.37 -1.57
CA GLU A 62 -4.57 1.53 -2.76
C GLU A 62 -4.44 0.04 -2.45
N ARG A 63 -3.48 -0.34 -1.58
CA ARG A 63 -3.33 -1.73 -1.13
C ARG A 63 -4.54 -2.21 -0.33
N GLN A 64 -5.04 -1.40 0.61
CA GLN A 64 -6.22 -1.77 1.41
C GLN A 64 -7.45 -1.96 0.52
N GLU A 65 -7.64 -1.09 -0.47
CA GLU A 65 -8.71 -1.21 -1.46
C GLU A 65 -8.59 -2.51 -2.28
N ARG A 66 -7.37 -2.87 -2.72
CA ARG A 66 -7.14 -4.16 -3.39
C ARG A 66 -7.46 -5.36 -2.50
N LEU A 67 -7.03 -5.34 -1.23
CA LEU A 67 -7.31 -6.42 -0.29
C LEU A 67 -8.82 -6.57 -0.04
N ALA A 68 -9.52 -5.46 0.17
CA ALA A 68 -10.97 -5.45 0.34
C ALA A 68 -11.72 -5.94 -0.91
N PHE A 69 -11.21 -5.64 -2.11
CA PHE A 69 -11.77 -6.15 -3.36
C PHE A 69 -11.58 -7.66 -3.50
N ILE A 70 -10.42 -8.20 -3.12
CA ILE A 70 -10.13 -9.65 -3.16
C ILE A 70 -10.96 -10.41 -2.13
N GLU A 71 -11.12 -9.85 -0.93
CA GLU A 71 -11.90 -10.45 0.16
C GLU A 71 -13.41 -10.39 -0.08
N LYS A 72 -13.87 -9.54 -1.00
CA LYS A 72 -15.29 -9.41 -1.32
C LYS A 72 -15.81 -10.69 -1.98
N GLU A 73 -16.74 -11.36 -1.32
CA GLU A 73 -17.51 -12.44 -1.92
C GLU A 73 -18.52 -11.86 -2.91
N TYR A 74 -18.56 -12.45 -4.10
CA TYR A 74 -19.51 -12.13 -5.16
C TYR A 74 -20.46 -13.30 -5.33
N GLU A 75 -21.76 -13.01 -5.42
CA GLU A 75 -22.73 -14.05 -5.76
C GLU A 75 -22.39 -14.64 -7.14
N PRO A 76 -22.41 -15.97 -7.31
CA PRO A 76 -22.15 -16.59 -8.59
C PRO A 76 -23.22 -16.17 -9.60
N VAL A 77 -22.80 -15.47 -10.66
CA VAL A 77 -23.67 -15.15 -11.81
C VAL A 77 -23.30 -16.06 -12.97
N TRP A 78 -24.30 -16.72 -13.57
CA TRP A 78 -24.06 -17.51 -14.77
C TRP A 78 -23.59 -16.61 -15.92
N GLY A 79 -22.38 -16.86 -16.40
CA GLY A 79 -21.79 -16.15 -17.54
C GLY A 79 -22.28 -16.69 -18.88
N LYS A 80 -22.16 -15.88 -19.93
CA LYS A 80 -22.44 -16.27 -21.33
C LYS A 80 -21.26 -17.01 -21.98
N MET A 81 -20.61 -17.89 -21.24
CA MET A 81 -19.45 -18.62 -21.78
C MET A 81 -19.95 -19.76 -22.67
N GLU A 82 -19.57 -19.73 -23.95
CA GLU A 82 -19.93 -20.76 -24.93
C GLU A 82 -18.72 -21.66 -25.21
N VAL A 83 -18.96 -22.96 -25.36
CA VAL A 83 -17.92 -23.96 -25.66
C VAL A 83 -17.95 -24.27 -27.15
N GLY A 84 -16.84 -24.00 -27.84
CA GLY A 84 -16.63 -24.37 -29.24
C GLY A 84 -15.60 -25.49 -29.38
N TRP A 85 -15.85 -26.44 -30.27
CA TRP A 85 -14.90 -27.52 -30.56
C TRP A 85 -13.85 -27.06 -31.57
N ALA A 86 -12.57 -27.09 -31.18
CA ALA A 86 -11.47 -26.96 -32.12
C ALA A 86 -11.12 -28.34 -32.68
N LYS A 87 -11.22 -28.50 -34.01
CA LYS A 87 -10.73 -29.70 -34.70
C LYS A 87 -9.22 -29.53 -34.90
N ILE A 88 -8.42 -30.37 -34.24
CA ILE A 88 -6.96 -30.46 -34.41
C ILE A 88 -6.66 -31.24 -35.70
#